data_AF-A0A7J8QBS6-F1
#
_entry.id   AF-A0A7J8QBS6-F1
#
_cell.length_a   1.000
_cell.length_b   1.000
_cell.length_c   1.000
_cell.angle_alpha   90.00
_cell.angle_beta   90.00
_cell.angle_gamma   90.00
#
_symmetry.space_group_name_H-M   'P 1'
#
loop_
_entity.id
_entity.type
_entity.pdbx_description
1 polymer ?
#
loop_
_entity_poly.entity_id
_entity_poly.type
_entity_poly.pdbx_seq_one_letter_code
_entity_poly.pdbx_strand_id
1 'polypeptide(L)'
;MTDASEEAKQIEKLYEFGERLNEAKDKSQNVKDYEGIIDATKTSIKAKQLAAQLIPRFFKFFPNLSSRALNAHFDLIEEEDLAVRVQAIRGLPLFCKDTKEYISKIVDILGQLLTAEEIVERDAVHKALMSVLRQDVKESLTALFKHIWNVEDPSQDDTIRDKVLCFIRDKVFPLKAELLRPQEEMERHITDLIKK
;
A
#
# COMPACT_ATOMS: atom_id res chain seq x y z
N MET A 1 23.67 -10.55 15.72
CA MET A 1 23.38 -9.47 16.68
C MET A 1 24.06 -8.22 16.15
N THR A 2 23.28 -7.32 15.54
CA THR A 2 23.78 -6.01 15.11
C THR A 2 24.19 -5.22 16.35
N ASP A 3 25.39 -4.64 16.36
CA ASP A 3 25.81 -3.74 17.43
C ASP A 3 24.81 -2.58 17.53
N ALA A 4 24.31 -2.28 18.74
CA ALA A 4 23.34 -1.21 18.96
C ALA A 4 23.89 0.16 18.49
N SER A 5 25.22 0.33 18.50
CA SER A 5 25.87 1.52 17.94
C SER A 5 25.73 1.60 16.42
N GLU A 6 25.81 0.46 15.73
CA GLU A 6 25.69 0.38 14.27
C GLU A 6 24.24 0.59 13.81
N GLU A 7 23.28 0.01 14.54
CA GLU A 7 21.86 0.26 14.28
C GLU A 7 21.51 1.76 14.40
N ALA A 8 22.02 2.44 15.43
CA ALA A 8 21.77 3.87 15.62
C ALA A 8 22.28 4.72 14.43
N LYS A 9 23.50 4.42 13.95
CA LYS A 9 24.08 5.10 12.77
C LYS A 9 23.28 4.85 11.51
N GLN A 10 22.78 3.63 11.32
CA GLN A 10 21.93 3.30 10.17
C GLN A 10 20.65 4.12 10.20
N ILE A 11 19.98 4.19 11.35
CA ILE A 11 18.74 4.98 11.51
C ILE A 11 18.98 6.47 11.29
N GLU A 12 20.04 7.03 11.86
CA GLU A 12 20.43 8.44 11.67
C GLU A 12 20.62 8.75 10.18
N LYS A 13 21.36 7.88 9.47
CA LYS A 13 21.58 8.03 8.02
C LYS A 13 20.28 7.99 7.21
N LEU A 14 19.29 7.19 7.61
CA LEU A 14 17.97 7.18 6.95
C LEU A 14 17.22 8.49 7.15
N TYR A 15 17.31 9.09 8.35
CA TYR A 15 16.74 10.41 8.60
C TYR A 15 17.41 11.46 7.71
N GLU A 16 18.73 11.45 7.61
CA GLU A 16 19.46 12.35 6.72
C GLU A 16 19.04 12.19 5.25
N PHE A 17 18.88 10.96 4.76
CA PHE A 17 18.37 10.71 3.40
C PHE A 17 16.97 11.33 3.21
N GLY A 18 16.08 11.12 4.17
CA GLY A 18 14.73 11.67 4.14
C GLY A 18 14.72 13.20 4.16
N GLU A 19 15.58 13.83 4.97
CA GLU A 19 15.72 15.29 5.07
C GLU A 19 16.26 15.89 3.78
N ARG A 20 17.36 15.36 3.25
CA ARG A 20 17.93 15.83 1.97
C ARG A 20 16.93 15.72 0.83
N LEU A 21 16.17 14.63 0.76
CA LEU A 21 15.10 14.48 -0.21
C LEU A 21 13.96 15.48 0.01
N ASN A 22 13.57 15.78 1.25
CA ASN A 22 12.52 16.76 1.52
C ASN A 22 12.95 18.16 1.08
N GLU A 23 14.16 18.57 1.43
CA GLU A 23 14.71 19.91 1.17
C GLU A 23 15.14 20.13 -0.28
N ALA A 24 15.41 19.06 -1.02
CA ALA A 24 15.78 19.16 -2.43
C ALA A 24 14.68 19.83 -3.27
N LYS A 25 15.09 20.87 -4.03
CA LYS A 25 14.25 21.53 -5.05
C LYS A 25 13.83 20.54 -6.13
N ASP A 26 14.81 19.81 -6.66
CA ASP A 26 14.60 18.68 -7.55
C ASP A 26 15.04 17.39 -6.84
N LYS A 27 14.06 16.59 -6.46
CA LYS A 27 14.25 15.33 -5.73
C LYS A 27 14.92 14.27 -6.61
N SER A 28 14.67 14.30 -7.91
CA SER A 28 15.16 13.29 -8.85
C SER A 28 16.68 13.24 -8.95
N GLN A 29 17.38 14.33 -8.59
CA GLN A 29 18.84 14.39 -8.55
C GLN A 29 19.46 13.60 -7.39
N ASN A 30 18.68 13.28 -6.34
CA ASN A 30 19.18 12.63 -5.13
C ASN A 30 18.94 11.11 -5.17
N VAL A 31 19.28 10.49 -6.30
CA VAL A 31 19.07 9.06 -6.56
C VAL A 31 19.69 8.19 -5.46
N LYS A 32 20.94 8.50 -5.05
CA LYS A 32 21.67 7.72 -4.04
C LYS A 32 20.99 7.72 -2.67
N ASP A 33 20.34 8.83 -2.30
CA ASP A 33 19.62 8.92 -1.03
C ASP A 33 18.38 8.01 -1.08
N TYR A 34 17.67 7.98 -2.21
CA TYR A 34 16.53 7.08 -2.38
C TYR A 34 16.94 5.61 -2.46
N GLU A 35 18.05 5.28 -3.13
CA GLU A 35 18.61 3.93 -3.12
C GLU A 35 19.00 3.50 -1.70
N GLY A 36 19.61 4.39 -0.92
CA GLY A 36 19.96 4.14 0.48
C GLY A 36 18.73 3.85 1.36
N ILE A 37 17.61 4.54 1.11
CA ILE A 37 16.33 4.26 1.77
C ILE A 37 15.79 2.87 1.39
N ILE A 38 15.85 2.48 0.11
CA ILE A 38 15.41 1.15 -0.34
C ILE A 38 16.31 0.07 0.29
N ASP A 39 17.63 0.26 0.33
CA ASP A 39 18.55 -0.75 0.87
C ASP A 39 18.38 -0.97 2.38
N ALA A 40 17.86 0.02 3.09
CA ALA A 40 17.58 -0.08 4.52
C ALA A 40 16.51 -1.12 4.87
N THR A 41 15.69 -1.55 3.91
CA THR A 41 14.72 -2.65 4.08
C THR A 41 15.35 -3.98 4.49
N LYS A 42 16.67 -4.13 4.32
CA LYS A 42 17.42 -5.36 4.63
C LYS A 42 18.17 -5.29 5.95
N THR A 43 17.92 -4.27 6.76
CA THR A 43 18.69 -3.98 7.98
C THR A 43 17.87 -4.22 9.25
N SER A 44 17.93 -3.33 10.24
CA SER A 44 17.25 -3.52 11.53
C SER A 44 15.73 -3.29 11.42
N ILE A 45 14.97 -3.80 12.39
CA ILE A 45 13.50 -3.61 12.47
C ILE A 45 13.13 -2.12 12.41
N LYS A 46 13.82 -1.27 13.16
CA LYS A 46 13.57 0.18 13.16
C LYS A 46 13.88 0.82 11.81
N ALA A 47 14.97 0.41 11.17
CA ALA A 47 15.32 0.90 9.83
C ALA A 47 14.30 0.44 8.78
N LYS A 48 13.79 -0.80 8.86
CA LYS A 48 12.69 -1.30 8.02
C LYS A 48 11.41 -0.46 8.20
N GLN A 49 11.01 -0.17 9.44
CA GLN A 49 9.84 0.69 9.72
C GLN A 49 10.01 2.11 9.16
N LEU A 50 11.21 2.67 9.22
CA LEU A 50 11.49 3.99 8.65
C LEU A 50 11.51 3.93 7.12
N ALA A 51 12.12 2.91 6.53
CA ALA A 51 12.11 2.69 5.09
C ALA A 51 10.68 2.55 4.55
N ALA A 52 9.82 1.79 5.22
CA ALA A 52 8.39 1.67 4.90
C ALA A 52 7.64 3.01 4.87
N GLN A 53 8.11 4.04 5.58
CA GLN A 53 7.54 5.38 5.52
C GLN A 53 8.10 6.21 4.36
N LEU A 54 9.41 6.09 4.12
CA LEU A 54 10.13 6.96 3.19
C LEU A 54 10.06 6.47 1.73
N ILE A 55 10.09 5.16 1.48
CA ILE A 55 10.01 4.57 0.13
C ILE A 55 8.78 5.11 -0.64
N PRO A 56 7.54 4.96 -0.13
CA PRO A 56 6.37 5.39 -0.89
C PRO A 56 6.22 6.90 -0.96
N ARG A 57 6.79 7.65 0.00
CA ARG A 57 6.75 9.11 0.03
C ARG A 57 7.49 9.75 -1.14
N PHE A 58 8.63 9.18 -1.54
CA PHE A 58 9.48 9.73 -2.61
C PHE A 58 9.38 9.00 -3.94
N PHE A 59 8.62 7.90 -3.99
CA PHE A 59 8.50 7.00 -5.13
C PHE A 59 8.34 7.69 -6.50
N LYS A 60 7.41 8.64 -6.60
CA LYS A 60 7.10 9.33 -7.87
C LYS A 60 8.28 10.07 -8.51
N PHE A 61 9.29 10.44 -7.73
CA PHE A 61 10.44 11.20 -8.20
C PHE A 61 11.52 10.31 -8.84
N PHE A 62 11.39 8.98 -8.72
CA PHE A 62 12.40 8.02 -9.14
C PHE A 62 11.80 6.89 -10.00
N PRO A 63 11.23 7.20 -11.18
CA PRO A 63 10.61 6.20 -12.06
C PRO A 63 11.56 5.06 -12.45
N ASN A 64 12.86 5.36 -12.60
CA ASN A 64 13.89 4.36 -12.91
C ASN A 64 14.11 3.34 -11.79
N LEU A 65 13.67 3.64 -10.56
CA LEU A 65 13.79 2.77 -9.40
C LEU A 65 12.44 2.15 -8.99
N SER A 66 11.36 2.39 -9.73
CA SER A 66 10.01 1.98 -9.32
C SER A 66 9.88 0.48 -9.05
N SER A 67 10.42 -0.37 -9.92
CA SER A 67 10.36 -1.83 -9.69
C SER A 67 11.13 -2.24 -8.44
N ARG A 68 12.33 -1.67 -8.22
CA ARG A 68 13.15 -1.96 -7.04
C ARG A 68 12.46 -1.49 -5.76
N ALA A 69 11.88 -0.29 -5.77
CA ALA A 69 11.16 0.28 -4.64
C ALA A 69 9.90 -0.51 -4.28
N LEU A 70 9.10 -0.90 -5.27
CA LEU A 70 7.89 -1.70 -5.04
C LEU A 70 8.23 -3.08 -4.49
N ASN A 71 9.19 -3.78 -5.09
CA ASN A 71 9.58 -5.11 -4.62
C ASN A 71 10.10 -5.03 -3.18
N ALA A 72 11.02 -4.10 -2.89
CA ALA A 72 11.53 -3.90 -1.53
C ALA A 72 10.41 -3.54 -0.53
N HIS A 73 9.39 -2.79 -0.94
CA HIS A 73 8.27 -2.44 -0.06
C HIS A 73 7.30 -3.59 0.14
N PHE A 74 7.10 -4.46 -0.86
CA PHE A 74 6.27 -5.65 -0.73
C PHE A 74 6.92 -6.69 0.17
N ASP A 75 8.25 -6.85 0.11
CA ASP A 75 8.99 -7.68 1.07
C ASP A 75 8.69 -7.25 2.53
N LEU A 76 8.55 -5.94 2.80
CA LEU A 76 8.21 -5.43 4.14
C LEU A 76 6.79 -5.79 4.61
N ILE A 77 5.86 -6.06 3.69
CA ILE A 77 4.49 -6.47 4.02
C ILE A 77 4.48 -7.92 4.49
N GLU A 78 5.48 -8.72 4.12
CA GLU A 78 5.61 -10.14 4.47
C GLU A 78 6.56 -10.39 5.64
N GLU A 79 7.09 -9.33 6.27
CA GLU A 79 8.02 -9.43 7.40
C GLU A 79 7.39 -10.08 8.64
N GLU A 80 8.20 -10.79 9.43
CA GLU A 80 7.75 -11.42 10.68
C GLU A 80 7.30 -10.39 11.73
N ASP A 81 7.98 -9.23 11.77
CA ASP A 81 7.68 -8.17 12.72
C ASP A 81 6.38 -7.43 12.35
N LEU A 82 5.37 -7.55 13.23
CA LEU A 82 4.05 -6.93 13.04
C LEU A 82 4.14 -5.41 12.82
N ALA A 83 5.04 -4.72 13.52
CA ALA A 83 5.14 -3.28 13.40
C ALA A 83 5.73 -2.85 12.04
N VAL A 84 6.65 -3.63 11.46
CA VAL A 84 7.12 -3.44 10.07
C VAL A 84 5.97 -3.63 9.09
N ARG A 85 5.22 -4.75 9.16
CA ARG A 85 4.09 -5.00 8.24
C ARG A 85 3.05 -3.90 8.30
N VAL A 86 2.60 -3.54 9.51
CA VAL A 86 1.62 -2.47 9.72
C VAL A 86 2.11 -1.15 9.13
N GLN A 87 3.40 -0.83 9.26
CA GLN A 87 3.95 0.40 8.72
C GLN A 87 4.04 0.38 7.19
N ALA A 88 4.38 -0.77 6.60
CA ALA A 88 4.40 -0.96 5.15
C ALA A 88 2.98 -0.82 4.56
N ILE A 89 1.97 -1.45 5.18
CA ILE A 89 0.56 -1.36 4.76
C ILE A 89 0.06 0.08 4.77
N ARG A 90 0.37 0.84 5.83
CA ARG A 90 0.00 2.28 5.92
C ARG A 90 0.63 3.12 4.82
N GLY A 91 1.79 2.71 4.30
CA GLY A 91 2.50 3.39 3.21
C GLY A 91 1.91 3.12 1.82
N LEU A 92 1.20 2.01 1.63
CA LEU A 92 0.69 1.58 0.32
C LEU A 92 -0.10 2.67 -0.46
N PRO A 93 -1.00 3.45 0.16
CA PRO A 93 -1.76 4.46 -0.58
C PRO A 93 -0.91 5.58 -1.18
N LEU A 94 0.29 5.82 -0.65
CA LEU A 94 1.17 6.89 -1.14
C LEU A 94 1.80 6.54 -2.49
N PHE A 95 1.95 5.26 -2.84
CA PHE A 95 2.33 4.83 -4.18
C PHE A 95 1.30 5.18 -5.26
N CYS A 96 0.09 5.59 -4.89
CA CYS A 96 -0.97 5.89 -5.86
C CYS A 96 -1.18 7.41 -6.06
N LYS A 97 -0.70 8.25 -5.12
CA LYS A 97 -1.07 9.67 -5.01
C LYS A 97 -0.80 10.46 -6.30
N ASP A 98 0.31 10.18 -6.97
CA ASP A 98 0.73 10.86 -8.19
C ASP A 98 1.10 9.86 -9.31
N THR A 99 0.79 8.57 -9.12
CA THR A 99 1.16 7.45 -9.99
C THR A 99 -0.01 6.47 -10.03
N LYS A 100 -1.09 6.90 -10.71
CA LYS A 100 -2.39 6.22 -10.72
C LYS A 100 -2.35 4.84 -11.36
N GLU A 101 -1.36 4.57 -12.21
CA GLU A 101 -1.13 3.28 -12.85
C GLU A 101 -0.91 2.13 -11.83
N TYR A 102 -0.54 2.45 -10.58
CA TYR A 102 -0.39 1.45 -9.53
C TYR A 102 -1.66 1.17 -8.73
N ILE A 103 -2.76 1.92 -8.92
CA ILE A 103 -3.99 1.78 -8.12
C ILE A 103 -4.50 0.34 -8.13
N SER A 104 -4.72 -0.25 -9.32
CA SER A 104 -5.24 -1.63 -9.38
C SER A 104 -4.32 -2.63 -8.66
N LYS A 105 -3.00 -2.47 -8.77
CA LYS A 105 -2.03 -3.38 -8.13
C LYS A 105 -2.04 -3.22 -6.61
N ILE A 106 -2.07 -1.99 -6.13
CA ILE A 106 -2.06 -1.70 -4.69
C ILE A 106 -3.38 -2.13 -4.04
N VAL A 107 -4.52 -1.93 -4.73
CA VAL A 107 -5.82 -2.40 -4.25
C VAL A 107 -5.90 -3.92 -4.24
N ASP A 108 -5.33 -4.59 -5.24
CA ASP A 108 -5.27 -6.05 -5.29
C ASP A 108 -4.54 -6.62 -4.06
N ILE A 109 -3.35 -6.11 -3.76
CA ILE A 109 -2.56 -6.48 -2.57
C ILE A 109 -3.35 -6.21 -1.29
N LEU A 110 -3.92 -5.01 -1.14
CA LEU A 110 -4.71 -4.66 0.03
C LEU A 110 -5.96 -5.54 0.20
N GLY A 111 -6.58 -5.97 -0.91
CA GLY A 111 -7.71 -6.90 -0.91
C GLY A 111 -7.31 -8.26 -0.33
N GLN A 112 -6.15 -8.78 -0.73
CA GLN A 112 -5.60 -10.02 -0.17
C GLN A 112 -5.31 -9.89 1.34
N LEU A 113 -4.77 -8.73 1.77
CA LEU A 113 -4.44 -8.48 3.18
C LEU A 113 -5.66 -8.31 4.10
N LEU A 114 -6.89 -8.27 3.58
CA LEU A 114 -8.09 -8.24 4.42
C LEU A 114 -8.27 -9.52 5.26
N THR A 115 -7.57 -10.61 4.92
CA THR A 115 -7.55 -11.86 5.67
C THR A 115 -6.58 -11.86 6.86
N ALA A 116 -5.77 -10.80 7.03
CA ALA A 116 -4.80 -10.71 8.13
C ALA A 116 -5.43 -11.05 9.49
N GLU A 117 -4.74 -11.88 10.29
CA GLU A 117 -5.26 -12.39 11.57
C GLU A 117 -5.20 -11.32 12.68
N GLU A 118 -4.21 -10.45 12.61
CA GLU A 118 -3.97 -9.41 13.60
C GLU A 118 -4.92 -8.22 13.41
N ILE A 119 -5.60 -7.81 14.48
CA ILE A 119 -6.60 -6.72 14.44
C ILE A 119 -5.95 -5.41 13.95
N VAL A 120 -4.76 -5.09 14.46
CA VAL A 120 -4.03 -3.86 14.13
C VAL A 120 -3.66 -3.81 12.64
N GLU A 121 -3.34 -4.97 12.06
CA GLU A 121 -3.02 -5.11 10.65
C GLU A 121 -4.27 -4.89 9.80
N ARG A 122 -5.40 -5.55 10.13
CA ARG A 122 -6.69 -5.32 9.45
C ARG A 122 -7.14 -3.87 9.52
N ASP A 123 -6.96 -3.19 10.65
CA ASP A 123 -7.30 -1.78 10.79
C ASP A 123 -6.42 -0.89 9.88
N ALA A 124 -5.15 -1.25 9.71
CA ALA A 124 -4.26 -0.58 8.76
C ALA A 124 -4.71 -0.82 7.32
N VAL A 125 -5.08 -2.05 6.96
CA VAL A 125 -5.59 -2.42 5.63
C VAL A 125 -6.87 -1.65 5.32
N HIS A 126 -7.84 -1.63 6.23
CA HIS A 126 -9.08 -0.86 6.04
C HIS A 126 -8.82 0.63 5.78
N LYS A 127 -7.92 1.24 6.57
CA LYS A 127 -7.56 2.65 6.39
C LYS A 127 -6.84 2.88 5.05
N ALA A 128 -5.94 1.98 4.66
CA ALA A 128 -5.22 2.06 3.40
C ALA A 128 -6.15 1.90 2.19
N LEU A 129 -7.05 0.90 2.19
CA LEU A 129 -8.07 0.72 1.16
C LEU A 129 -8.97 1.95 1.03
N MET A 130 -9.47 2.47 2.15
CA MET A 130 -10.28 3.68 2.14
C MET A 130 -9.53 4.92 1.65
N SER A 131 -8.20 4.95 1.78
CA SER A 131 -7.37 6.02 1.23
C SER A 131 -7.19 5.88 -0.28
N VAL A 132 -6.86 4.69 -0.79
CA VAL A 132 -6.71 4.45 -2.24
C VAL A 132 -8.05 4.58 -2.97
N LEU A 133 -9.13 4.07 -2.39
CA LEU A 133 -10.48 4.17 -2.95
C LEU A 133 -10.90 5.63 -3.15
N ARG A 134 -10.52 6.55 -2.25
CA ARG A 134 -10.77 7.99 -2.43
C ARG A 134 -9.92 8.64 -3.53
N GLN A 135 -8.84 8.01 -3.95
CA GLN A 135 -8.01 8.50 -5.07
C GLN A 135 -8.64 8.13 -6.42
N ASP A 136 -9.19 6.91 -6.53
CA ASP A 136 -9.97 6.47 -7.69
C ASP A 136 -10.95 5.37 -7.28
N VAL A 137 -12.23 5.74 -7.15
CA VAL A 137 -13.28 4.84 -6.66
C VAL A 137 -13.58 3.75 -7.68
N LYS A 138 -13.62 4.11 -8.97
CA LYS A 138 -14.00 3.21 -10.07
C LYS A 138 -12.95 2.13 -10.27
N GLU A 139 -11.68 2.54 -10.37
CA GLU A 139 -10.57 1.59 -10.52
C GLU A 139 -10.42 0.71 -9.28
N SER A 140 -10.58 1.27 -8.08
CA SER A 140 -10.47 0.50 -6.84
C SER A 140 -11.59 -0.53 -6.70
N LEU A 141 -12.85 -0.18 -7.00
CA LEU A 141 -13.94 -1.15 -6.97
C LEU A 141 -13.76 -2.22 -8.05
N THR A 142 -13.33 -1.83 -9.26
CA THR A 142 -13.01 -2.79 -10.32
C THR A 142 -11.97 -3.80 -9.86
N ALA A 143 -10.90 -3.35 -9.18
CA ALA A 143 -9.86 -4.22 -8.66
C ALA A 143 -10.36 -5.10 -7.50
N LEU A 144 -11.08 -4.54 -6.52
CA LEU A 144 -11.59 -5.31 -5.38
C LEU A 144 -12.51 -6.44 -5.81
N PHE A 145 -13.42 -6.17 -6.73
CA PHE A 145 -14.36 -7.20 -7.13
C PHE A 145 -13.69 -8.34 -7.92
N LYS A 146 -12.45 -8.19 -8.45
CA LYS A 146 -11.71 -9.33 -9.04
C LYS A 146 -11.59 -10.48 -8.05
N HIS A 147 -11.45 -10.19 -6.76
CA HIS A 147 -11.45 -11.18 -5.67
C HIS A 147 -12.81 -11.83 -5.40
N ILE A 148 -13.90 -11.27 -5.94
CA ILE A 148 -15.25 -11.84 -5.81
C ILE A 148 -15.54 -12.82 -6.95
N TRP A 149 -15.05 -12.54 -8.17
CA TRP A 149 -15.33 -13.36 -9.36
C TRP A 149 -14.31 -14.45 -9.65
N ASN A 150 -13.10 -14.39 -9.10
CA ASN A 150 -12.05 -15.40 -9.35
C ASN A 150 -12.32 -16.75 -8.63
N VAL A 151 -13.56 -17.23 -8.71
CA VAL A 151 -14.03 -18.51 -8.14
C VAL A 151 -13.57 -19.72 -8.95
N GLU A 152 -12.95 -19.51 -10.12
CA GLU A 152 -12.46 -20.59 -11.00
C GLU A 152 -11.13 -21.18 -10.55
N ASP A 153 -10.42 -20.54 -9.62
CA ASP A 153 -9.25 -21.10 -8.98
C ASP A 153 -9.67 -21.80 -7.66
N PRO A 154 -9.73 -23.14 -7.59
CA PRO A 154 -10.07 -23.87 -6.37
C PRO A 154 -9.08 -23.66 -5.22
N SER A 155 -7.98 -22.91 -5.43
CA SER A 155 -7.07 -22.45 -4.38
C SER A 155 -7.39 -21.05 -3.84
N GLN A 156 -8.32 -20.29 -4.45
CA GLN A 156 -8.77 -19.03 -3.87
C GLN A 156 -9.66 -19.30 -2.67
N ASP A 157 -9.15 -18.85 -1.53
CA ASP A 157 -9.77 -18.96 -0.24
C ASP A 157 -11.10 -18.18 -0.24
N ASP A 158 -12.22 -18.89 -0.04
CA ASP A 158 -13.56 -18.29 0.16
C ASP A 158 -13.52 -17.17 1.23
N THR A 159 -12.53 -17.22 2.13
CA THR A 159 -12.30 -16.15 3.10
C THR A 159 -11.98 -14.80 2.45
N ILE A 160 -11.16 -14.71 1.39
CA ILE A 160 -10.81 -13.42 0.76
C ILE A 160 -12.07 -12.78 0.19
N ARG A 161 -12.87 -13.55 -0.55
CA ARG A 161 -14.15 -13.12 -1.10
C ARG A 161 -15.07 -12.55 -0.01
N ASP A 162 -15.25 -13.30 1.07
CA ASP A 162 -16.09 -12.88 2.19
C ASP A 162 -15.58 -11.61 2.86
N LYS A 163 -14.26 -11.48 3.04
CA LYS A 163 -13.65 -10.28 3.63
C LYS A 163 -13.82 -9.05 2.74
N VAL A 164 -13.66 -9.19 1.43
CA VAL A 164 -13.89 -8.09 0.47
C VAL A 164 -15.37 -7.66 0.48
N LEU A 165 -16.30 -8.62 0.47
CA LEU A 165 -17.74 -8.32 0.56
C LEU A 165 -18.08 -7.60 1.87
N CYS A 166 -17.52 -8.06 3.01
CA CYS A 166 -17.69 -7.40 4.30
C CYS A 166 -17.13 -5.98 4.29
N PHE A 167 -15.94 -5.77 3.71
CA PHE A 167 -15.35 -4.44 3.58
C PHE A 167 -16.24 -3.48 2.78
N ILE A 168 -16.74 -3.92 1.62
CA ILE A 168 -17.63 -3.10 0.78
C ILE A 168 -18.91 -2.75 1.54
N ARG A 169 -19.54 -3.74 2.18
CA ARG A 169 -20.76 -3.57 2.97
C ARG A 169 -20.57 -2.61 4.15
N ASP A 170 -19.47 -2.77 4.90
CA ASP A 170 -19.30 -2.12 6.20
C ASP A 170 -18.53 -0.80 6.13
N LYS A 171 -17.77 -0.56 5.06
CA LYS A 171 -16.91 0.63 4.92
C LYS A 171 -17.27 1.49 3.73
N VAL A 172 -17.62 0.91 2.58
CA VAL A 172 -17.91 1.66 1.36
C VAL A 172 -19.37 2.11 1.32
N PHE A 173 -20.33 1.20 1.51
CA PHE A 173 -21.75 1.53 1.43
C PHE A 173 -22.25 2.57 2.44
N PRO A 174 -21.77 2.61 3.69
CA PRO A 174 -22.14 3.68 4.62
C PRO A 174 -21.74 5.08 4.11
N LEU A 175 -20.73 5.16 3.25
CA LEU A 175 -20.22 6.39 2.66
C LEU A 175 -20.59 6.54 1.18
N LYS A 176 -21.57 5.78 0.68
CA LYS A 176 -21.91 5.76 -0.75
C LYS A 176 -22.23 7.15 -1.33
N ALA A 177 -22.87 8.01 -0.55
CA ALA A 177 -23.23 9.36 -0.99
C ALA A 177 -21.99 10.28 -1.16
N GLU A 178 -20.89 9.99 -0.47
CA GLU A 178 -19.60 10.67 -0.62
C GLU A 178 -18.81 10.05 -1.78
N LEU A 179 -18.68 8.72 -1.77
CA LEU A 179 -17.72 7.99 -2.62
C LEU A 179 -18.26 7.69 -4.01
N LEU A 180 -19.53 7.31 -4.16
CA LEU A 180 -20.09 6.85 -5.44
C LEU A 180 -20.60 8.06 -6.23
N ARG A 181 -19.66 8.84 -6.78
CA ARG A 181 -19.96 10.02 -7.59
C ARG A 181 -19.23 10.00 -8.93
N PRO A 182 -19.89 10.40 -10.04
CA PRO A 182 -21.34 10.68 -10.17
C PRO A 182 -22.20 9.42 -9.91
N GLN A 183 -23.35 9.60 -9.25
CA GLN A 183 -24.13 8.48 -8.71
C GLN A 183 -24.58 7.49 -9.79
N GLU A 184 -25.20 7.97 -10.87
CA GLU A 184 -25.72 7.10 -11.95
C GLU A 184 -24.61 6.26 -12.61
N GLU A 185 -23.45 6.87 -12.86
CA GLU A 185 -22.31 6.18 -13.47
C GLU A 185 -21.77 5.09 -12.54
N MET A 186 -21.62 5.41 -11.25
CA MET A 186 -21.08 4.49 -10.26
C MET A 186 -22.06 3.35 -9.94
N GLU A 187 -23.36 3.63 -9.89
CA GLU A 187 -24.38 2.59 -9.72
C GLU A 187 -24.45 1.65 -10.91
N ARG A 188 -24.37 2.19 -12.14
CA ARG A 188 -24.26 1.37 -13.36
C ARG A 188 -23.00 0.51 -13.31
N HIS A 189 -21.86 1.11 -12.97
CA HIS A 189 -20.60 0.40 -12.87
C HIS A 189 -20.67 -0.75 -11.86
N ILE A 190 -21.14 -0.52 -10.63
CA ILE A 190 -21.30 -1.58 -9.62
C ILE A 190 -22.28 -2.66 -10.09
N THR A 191 -23.36 -2.27 -10.76
CA THR A 191 -24.32 -3.24 -11.33
C THR A 191 -23.65 -4.13 -12.37
N ASP A 192 -22.83 -3.56 -13.25
CA ASP A 192 -22.08 -4.30 -14.27
C ASP A 192 -21.03 -5.22 -13.63
N LEU A 193 -20.41 -4.77 -12.54
CA LEU A 193 -19.53 -5.60 -11.72
C LEU A 193 -20.31 -6.79 -11.12
N ILE A 194 -21.46 -6.58 -10.47
CA ILE A 194 -22.24 -7.67 -9.84
C ILE A 194 -22.74 -8.70 -10.86
N LYS A 195 -22.99 -8.30 -12.11
CA LYS A 195 -23.52 -9.18 -13.17
C LYS A 195 -22.48 -10.08 -13.84
N LYS A 196 -21.20 -9.86 -13.60
CA LYS A 196 -20.13 -10.79 -14.04
C LYS A 196 -20.13 -12.03 -13.16
#